data_AF-A0A928CCA7-F1
#
_entry.id   AF-A0A928CCA7-F1
#
_cell.length_a   1.000
_cell.length_b   1.000
_cell.length_c   1.000
_cell.angle_alpha   90.00
_cell.angle_beta   90.00
_cell.angle_gamma   90.00
#
_symmetry.space_group_name_H-M   'P 1'
#
loop_
_entity.id
_entity.type
_entity.pdbx_description
1 polymer ?
#
loop_
_entity_poly.entity_id
_entity_poly.type
_entity_poly.pdbx_seq_one_letter_code
_entity_poly.pdbx_strand_id
1 'polypeptide(L)'
;MKKLFLISSLLLLCGIITFAQDNNYSVVKGNVGEKNVNISIINTNFGVSSDDNGDFIMALPRTDKQVGLLFSCIGYEDTLVSVVPNRDTIEINFKMKETFYMLEAVGVSADKIKHYSEPDYVMYDFEIYDDKVFVLQRKGNSLKE
;
A
#
# COMPACT_ATOMS: atom_id res chain seq x y z
N MET A 1 67.27 21.93 20.48
CA MET A 1 66.83 21.40 19.17
C MET A 1 66.23 20.00 19.25
N LYS A 2 66.87 19.02 19.89
CA LYS A 2 66.32 17.63 20.03
C LYS A 2 64.92 17.55 20.66
N LYS A 3 64.63 18.36 21.69
CA LYS A 3 63.33 18.37 22.39
C LYS A 3 62.17 18.89 21.52
N LEU A 4 62.42 19.88 20.65
CA LEU A 4 61.43 20.39 19.70
C LEU A 4 61.11 19.36 18.60
N PHE A 5 62.14 18.63 18.14
CA PHE A 5 61.96 17.56 17.16
C PHE A 5 61.11 16.41 17.70
N LEU A 6 61.28 16.10 19.00
CA LEU A 6 60.51 15.06 19.69
C LEU A 6 59.02 15.44 19.83
N ILE A 7 58.74 16.72 20.14
CA ILE A 7 57.36 17.24 20.24
C ILE A 7 56.68 17.24 18.85
N SER A 8 57.39 17.69 17.81
CA SER A 8 56.87 17.68 16.44
C SER A 8 56.56 16.26 15.95
N SER A 9 57.43 15.29 16.25
CA SER A 9 57.20 13.88 15.91
C SER A 9 55.99 13.30 16.66
N LEU A 10 55.81 13.64 17.94
CA LEU A 10 54.68 13.17 18.75
C LEU A 10 53.35 13.73 18.22
N LEU A 11 53.30 15.00 17.83
CA LEU A 11 52.12 15.60 17.21
C LEU A 11 51.77 14.95 15.86
N LEU A 12 52.78 14.55 15.06
CA LEU A 12 52.55 13.82 13.81
C LEU A 12 51.92 12.44 14.06
N LEU A 13 52.35 11.73 15.10
CA LEU A 13 51.82 10.41 15.48
C LEU A 13 50.38 10.49 16.01
N CYS A 14 50.02 11.56 16.74
CA CYS A 14 48.65 11.79 17.20
C CYS A 14 47.66 12.08 16.06
N GLY A 15 48.12 12.56 14.90
CA GLY A 15 47.27 12.76 13.73
C GLY A 15 46.85 11.48 13.01
N ILE A 16 47.60 10.37 13.16
CA ILE A 16 47.32 9.12 12.43
C ILE A 16 46.11 8.39 13.04
N ILE A 17 45.89 8.52 14.35
CA ILE A 17 44.81 7.83 15.07
C ILE A 17 43.42 8.42 14.81
N THR A 18 43.32 9.67 14.34
CA THR A 18 42.03 10.33 14.09
C THR A 18 41.38 9.94 12.75
N PHE A 19 42.08 9.20 11.88
CA PHE A 19 41.56 8.80 10.57
C PHE A 19 41.01 7.36 10.52
N ALA A 20 41.00 6.63 11.65
CA ALA A 20 40.37 5.32 11.75
C ALA A 20 38.98 5.44 12.39
N GLN A 21 38.00 5.96 11.66
CA GLN A 21 36.60 5.92 12.08
C GLN A 21 36.02 4.58 11.65
N ASP A 22 35.73 3.70 12.61
CA ASP A 22 35.07 2.43 12.33
C ASP A 22 33.60 2.71 11.96
N ASN A 23 33.25 2.45 10.71
CA ASN A 23 31.95 2.82 10.20
C ASN A 23 30.94 1.75 10.62
N ASN A 24 30.14 2.03 11.65
CA ASN A 24 29.23 1.03 12.25
C ASN A 24 28.00 0.68 11.37
N TYR A 25 27.99 1.10 10.10
CA TYR A 25 26.92 0.82 9.16
C TYR A 25 27.42 0.23 7.84
N SER A 26 26.53 -0.51 7.19
CA SER A 26 26.62 -0.98 5.83
C SER A 26 25.64 -0.19 4.97
N VAL A 27 26.09 0.29 3.81
CA VAL A 27 25.19 0.95 2.86
C VAL A 27 24.66 -0.09 1.89
N VAL A 28 23.35 -0.32 1.91
CA VAL A 28 22.65 -1.09 0.88
C VAL A 28 22.16 -0.12 -0.17
N LYS A 29 22.50 -0.36 -1.44
CA LYS A 29 22.06 0.48 -2.55
C LYS A 29 21.76 -0.36 -3.78
N GLY A 30 21.05 0.22 -4.72
CA GLY A 30 20.91 -0.35 -6.06
C GLY A 30 19.66 0.18 -6.75
N ASN A 31 19.23 -0.54 -7.78
CA ASN A 31 18.13 -0.15 -8.64
C ASN A 31 17.09 -1.28 -8.76
N VAL A 32 15.82 -0.92 -8.61
CA VAL A 32 14.68 -1.86 -8.69
C VAL A 32 13.83 -1.68 -9.97
N GLY A 33 14.26 -0.80 -10.87
CA GLY A 33 13.61 -0.48 -12.13
C GLY A 33 12.33 0.38 -12.03
N GLU A 34 11.75 0.49 -10.84
CA GLU A 34 10.46 1.13 -10.62
C GLU A 34 10.53 2.21 -9.53
N LYS A 35 9.76 3.28 -9.71
CA LYS A 35 9.68 4.39 -8.76
C LYS A 35 8.79 4.07 -7.57
N ASN A 36 9.05 4.72 -6.43
CA ASN A 36 8.24 4.61 -5.21
C ASN A 36 8.05 3.16 -4.73
N VAL A 37 9.02 2.27 -5.00
CA VAL A 37 9.05 0.94 -4.41
C VAL A 37 9.43 1.11 -2.95
N ASN A 38 8.66 0.52 -2.03
CA ASN A 38 8.95 0.55 -0.61
C ASN A 38 9.92 -0.57 -0.26
N ILE A 39 11.07 -0.22 0.29
CA ILE A 39 12.09 -1.13 0.80
C ILE A 39 12.07 -1.05 2.32
N SER A 40 11.61 -2.11 2.99
CA SER A 40 11.48 -2.15 4.44
C SER A 40 12.29 -3.30 5.05
N ILE A 41 12.79 -3.11 6.27
CA ILE A 41 13.41 -4.21 7.02
C ILE A 41 12.30 -4.98 7.74
N ILE A 42 12.25 -6.30 7.54
CA ILE A 42 11.27 -7.18 8.18
C ILE A 42 11.30 -7.01 9.70
N ASN A 43 10.11 -6.99 10.31
CA ASN A 43 9.89 -6.82 11.76
C ASN A 43 10.39 -5.48 12.33
N THR A 44 10.49 -4.45 11.48
CA THR A 44 10.80 -3.09 11.91
C THR A 44 9.90 -2.09 11.20
N ASN A 45 9.90 -0.86 11.70
CA ASN A 45 9.27 0.28 11.02
C ASN A 45 10.28 1.11 10.21
N PHE A 46 11.46 0.54 9.92
CA PHE A 46 12.51 1.23 9.19
C PHE A 46 12.52 0.80 7.72
N GLY A 47 12.60 1.78 6.84
CA GLY A 47 12.61 1.58 5.41
C GLY A 47 12.90 2.87 4.64
N VAL A 48 13.10 2.72 3.34
CA VAL A 48 13.26 3.80 2.37
C VAL A 48 12.39 3.49 1.16
N SER A 49 12.21 4.46 0.27
CA SER A 49 11.55 4.24 -1.02
C SER A 49 12.51 4.56 -2.16
N SER A 50 12.31 3.91 -3.31
CA SER A 50 13.08 4.23 -4.52
C SER A 50 12.68 5.58 -5.12
N ASP A 51 13.63 6.24 -5.76
CA ASP A 51 13.43 7.50 -6.48
C ASP A 51 12.74 7.30 -7.85
N ASP A 52 12.61 8.38 -8.62
CA ASP A 52 11.97 8.34 -9.95
C ASP A 52 12.68 7.45 -10.98
N ASN A 53 13.97 7.13 -10.77
CA ASN A 53 14.73 6.21 -11.63
C ASN A 53 14.74 4.78 -11.09
N GLY A 54 14.10 4.53 -9.95
CA GLY A 54 14.11 3.26 -9.26
C GLY A 54 15.38 3.01 -8.43
N ASP A 55 16.21 4.04 -8.21
CA ASP A 55 17.39 3.94 -7.36
C ASP A 55 17.02 4.08 -5.88
N PHE A 56 17.72 3.37 -5.01
CA PHE A 56 17.54 3.47 -3.57
C PHE A 56 18.86 3.35 -2.81
N ILE A 57 18.90 3.95 -1.62
CA ILE A 57 20.03 3.88 -0.68
C ILE A 57 19.47 3.76 0.74
N MET A 58 19.97 2.77 1.49
CA MET A 58 19.58 2.48 2.86
C MET A 58 20.84 2.19 3.71
N ALA A 59 20.94 2.79 4.88
CA ALA A 59 21.97 2.45 5.85
C ALA A 59 21.45 1.38 6.83
N LEU A 60 22.19 0.30 7.01
CA LEU A 60 21.91 -0.76 7.97
C LEU A 60 23.02 -0.81 9.03
N PRO A 61 22.70 -1.01 10.32
CA PRO A 61 23.72 -1.30 11.32
C PRO A 61 24.51 -2.55 10.94
N ARG A 62 25.83 -2.52 11.14
CA ARG A 62 26.67 -3.69 10.85
C ARG A 62 26.31 -4.86 11.75
N THR A 63 26.11 -6.02 11.13
CA THR A 63 25.88 -7.27 11.85
C THR A 63 26.23 -8.47 10.99
N ASP A 64 26.68 -9.54 11.64
CA ASP A 64 26.85 -10.86 11.03
C ASP A 64 25.53 -11.64 10.91
N LYS A 65 24.43 -11.06 11.40
CA LYS A 65 23.09 -11.65 11.27
C LYS A 65 22.46 -11.30 9.93
N GLN A 66 21.67 -12.24 9.41
CA GLN A 66 20.87 -12.03 8.23
C GLN A 66 19.73 -11.05 8.52
N VAL A 67 19.56 -10.07 7.64
CA VAL A 67 18.52 -9.06 7.67
C VAL A 67 17.67 -9.23 6.40
N GLY A 68 16.36 -9.39 6.57
CA GLY A 68 15.42 -9.48 5.46
C GLY A 68 14.95 -8.09 5.02
N LEU A 69 15.11 -7.79 3.74
CA LEU A 69 14.61 -6.59 3.07
C LEU A 69 13.41 -6.96 2.21
N LEU A 70 12.25 -6.39 2.52
CA LEU A 70 11.01 -6.55 1.78
C LEU A 70 10.82 -5.38 0.83
N PHE A 71 10.77 -5.69 -0.46
CA PHE A 71 10.48 -4.76 -1.55
C PHE A 71 9.01 -4.93 -1.96
N SER A 72 8.23 -3.85 -1.86
CA SER A 72 6.79 -3.87 -2.15
C SER A 72 6.38 -2.66 -2.99
N CYS A 73 5.50 -2.89 -3.95
CA CYS A 73 4.94 -1.84 -4.80
C CYS A 73 3.56 -2.28 -5.33
N ILE A 74 2.61 -1.35 -5.39
CA ILE A 74 1.27 -1.66 -5.91
C ILE A 74 1.38 -2.07 -7.38
N GLY A 75 0.76 -3.20 -7.73
CA GLY A 75 0.82 -3.75 -9.08
C GLY A 75 2.04 -4.65 -9.33
N TYR A 76 2.87 -4.89 -8.32
CA TYR A 76 4.04 -5.76 -8.40
C TYR A 76 3.99 -6.87 -7.34
N GLU A 77 4.75 -7.93 -7.58
CA GLU A 77 4.96 -9.03 -6.64
C GLU A 77 5.96 -8.59 -5.57
N ASP A 78 5.59 -8.78 -4.30
CA ASP A 78 6.47 -8.51 -3.17
C ASP A 78 7.71 -9.40 -3.24
N THR A 79 8.90 -8.80 -3.13
CA THR A 79 10.18 -9.51 -3.25
C THR A 79 10.95 -9.41 -1.93
N LEU A 80 11.31 -10.57 -1.36
CA LEU A 80 12.13 -10.64 -0.16
C LEU A 80 13.58 -10.96 -0.52
N VAL A 81 14.49 -10.04 -0.20
CA VAL A 81 15.93 -10.23 -0.35
C VAL A 81 16.58 -10.25 1.03
N SER A 82 17.40 -11.27 1.29
CA SER A 82 18.16 -11.34 2.52
C SER A 82 19.59 -10.89 2.34
N VAL A 83 20.08 -10.07 3.27
CA VAL A 83 21.45 -9.56 3.25
C VAL A 83 22.12 -9.75 4.60
N VAL A 84 23.45 -9.84 4.60
CA VAL A 84 24.27 -9.78 5.83
C VAL A 84 25.07 -8.48 5.77
N PRO A 85 24.70 -7.44 6.55
CA PRO A 85 25.38 -6.15 6.55
C PRO A 85 26.71 -6.21 7.32
N ASN A 86 27.69 -6.96 6.79
CA ASN A 86 29.03 -7.10 7.38
C ASN A 86 30.13 -6.41 6.54
N ARG A 87 29.75 -5.69 5.48
CA ARG A 87 30.65 -5.01 4.55
C ARG A 87 30.23 -3.56 4.35
N ASP A 88 31.14 -2.72 3.86
CA ASP A 88 30.89 -1.28 3.67
C ASP A 88 29.68 -1.01 2.75
N THR A 89 29.56 -1.77 1.67
CA THR A 89 28.50 -1.58 0.67
C THR A 89 27.96 -2.91 0.17
N ILE A 90 26.64 -2.98 0.04
CA ILE A 90 25.89 -4.09 -0.53
C ILE A 90 25.10 -3.54 -1.70
N GLU A 91 25.28 -4.16 -2.87
CA GLU A 91 24.56 -3.77 -4.07
C GLU A 91 23.47 -4.78 -4.39
N ILE A 92 22.25 -4.30 -4.65
CA ILE A 92 21.08 -5.12 -4.98
C ILE A 92 20.40 -4.50 -6.20
N ASN A 93 20.49 -5.18 -7.33
CA ASN A 93 19.86 -4.75 -8.58
C ASN A 93 18.94 -5.85 -9.09
N PHE A 94 17.67 -5.54 -9.29
CA PHE A 94 16.72 -6.40 -9.97
C PHE A 94 15.57 -5.56 -10.52
N LYS A 95 14.64 -6.15 -11.25
CA LYS A 95 13.40 -5.46 -11.66
C LYS A 95 12.23 -6.07 -10.91
N MET A 96 11.34 -5.21 -10.41
CA MET A 96 10.08 -5.66 -9.82
C MET A 96 9.28 -6.45 -10.86
N LYS A 97 8.62 -7.53 -10.42
CA LYS A 97 7.80 -8.37 -11.29
C LYS A 97 6.34 -7.93 -11.22
N GLU A 98 5.76 -7.56 -12.34
CA GLU A 98 4.35 -7.14 -12.41
C GLU A 98 3.42 -8.27 -11.97
N THR A 99 2.38 -7.92 -11.21
CA THR A 99 1.31 -8.83 -10.80
C THR A 99 -0.01 -8.38 -11.39
N PHE A 100 -0.71 -9.31 -12.04
CA PHE A 100 -2.02 -9.09 -12.64
C PHE A 100 -3.09 -9.87 -11.90
N TYR A 101 -4.16 -9.19 -11.48
CA TYR A 101 -5.34 -9.82 -10.89
C TYR A 101 -6.44 -9.87 -11.94
N MET A 102 -6.87 -11.07 -12.33
CA MET A 102 -8.11 -11.21 -13.10
C MET A 102 -9.30 -11.02 -12.17
N LEU A 103 -10.10 -10.00 -12.43
CA LEU A 103 -11.32 -9.73 -11.67
C LEU A 103 -12.43 -10.68 -12.15
N GLU A 104 -13.13 -11.32 -11.20
CA GLU A 104 -14.29 -12.13 -11.52
C GLU A 104 -15.47 -11.26 -11.96
N ALA A 105 -16.16 -11.68 -13.01
CA ALA A 105 -17.36 -11.00 -13.47
C ALA A 105 -18.50 -11.23 -12.47
N VAL A 106 -19.04 -10.14 -11.91
CA VAL A 106 -20.22 -10.19 -11.04
C VAL A 106 -21.50 -9.96 -11.86
N GLY A 107 -22.42 -10.92 -11.81
CA GLY A 107 -23.75 -10.77 -12.40
C GLY A 107 -24.65 -9.95 -11.48
N VAL A 108 -25.16 -8.81 -11.97
CA VAL A 108 -26.14 -8.00 -11.23
C VAL A 108 -27.53 -8.32 -11.78
N SER A 109 -28.42 -8.84 -10.94
CA SER A 109 -29.85 -9.02 -11.26
C SER A 109 -30.71 -8.15 -10.36
N ALA A 110 -31.79 -7.59 -10.90
CA ALA A 110 -32.79 -6.82 -10.16
C ALA A 110 -34.18 -7.43 -10.38
N ASP A 111 -34.89 -7.69 -9.28
CA ASP A 111 -36.29 -8.15 -9.34
C ASP A 111 -37.23 -6.95 -9.34
N LYS A 112 -38.12 -6.91 -10.34
CA LYS A 112 -39.20 -5.92 -10.41
C LYS A 112 -40.36 -6.38 -9.53
N ILE A 113 -40.44 -5.86 -8.31
CA ILE A 113 -41.61 -6.03 -7.46
C ILE A 113 -42.78 -5.22 -8.07
N LYS A 114 -43.77 -5.91 -8.63
CA LYS A 114 -45.05 -5.30 -9.00
C LYS A 114 -45.98 -5.33 -7.79
N HIS A 115 -46.20 -4.19 -7.15
CA HIS A 115 -47.30 -4.02 -6.21
C HIS A 115 -48.62 -3.91 -6.99
N TYR A 116 -49.40 -4.98 -7.03
CA TYR A 116 -50.82 -4.88 -7.34
C TYR A 116 -51.55 -4.60 -6.02
N SER A 117 -51.97 -3.34 -5.82
CA SER A 117 -53.01 -3.07 -4.83
C SER A 117 -54.33 -3.45 -5.49
N GLU A 118 -55.00 -4.48 -4.98
CA GLU A 118 -56.42 -4.65 -5.28
C GLU A 118 -57.13 -3.38 -4.73
N PRO A 119 -57.88 -2.63 -5.56
CA PRO A 119 -58.60 -1.48 -5.05
C PRO A 119 -59.75 -1.97 -4.17
N ASP A 120 -59.83 -1.45 -2.93
CA ASP A 120 -60.89 -1.79 -1.95
C ASP A 120 -62.32 -1.52 -2.46
N TYR A 121 -62.44 -0.76 -3.54
CA TYR A 121 -63.69 -0.42 -4.20
C TYR A 121 -63.54 -0.49 -5.72
N VAL A 122 -64.55 -1.08 -6.37
CA VAL A 122 -64.69 -1.04 -7.82
C VAL A 122 -65.81 -0.05 -8.15
N MET A 123 -65.46 1.03 -8.86
CA MET A 123 -66.43 1.96 -9.44
C MET A 123 -66.91 1.40 -10.76
N TYR A 124 -68.22 1.18 -10.89
CA TYR A 124 -68.82 0.72 -12.14
C TYR A 124 -69.26 1.86 -13.02
N ASP A 125 -69.80 2.92 -12.40
CA ASP A 125 -70.36 4.04 -13.12
C ASP A 125 -70.38 5.29 -12.24
N PHE A 126 -70.48 6.46 -12.87
CA PHE A 126 -70.74 7.70 -12.17
C PHE A 126 -71.60 8.63 -13.03
N GLU A 127 -72.44 9.41 -12.35
CA GLU A 127 -73.27 10.41 -12.99
C GLU A 127 -73.13 11.73 -12.23
N ILE A 128 -73.08 12.84 -12.98
CA ILE A 128 -73.01 14.18 -12.42
C ILE A 128 -74.35 14.86 -12.68
N TYR A 129 -75.01 15.32 -11.63
CA TYR A 129 -76.28 16.05 -11.73
C TYR A 129 -76.23 17.29 -10.87
N ASP A 130 -76.48 18.45 -11.49
CA ASP A 130 -76.26 19.79 -10.95
C ASP A 130 -74.84 19.96 -10.38
N ASP A 131 -74.71 20.07 -9.06
CA ASP A 131 -73.45 20.24 -8.31
C ASP A 131 -73.02 18.96 -7.57
N LYS A 132 -73.63 17.81 -7.87
CA LYS A 132 -73.39 16.54 -7.17
C LYS A 132 -72.88 15.45 -8.11
N VAL A 133 -72.04 14.59 -7.56
CA VAL A 133 -71.55 13.37 -8.21
C VAL A 133 -72.13 12.15 -7.50
N PHE A 134 -72.82 11.32 -8.26
CA PHE A 134 -73.30 10.02 -7.86
C PHE A 134 -72.35 8.95 -8.38
N VAL A 135 -71.90 8.05 -7.51
CA VAL A 135 -70.98 6.97 -7.88
C VAL A 135 -71.64 5.64 -7.57
N LEU A 136 -71.72 4.78 -8.58
CA LEU A 136 -72.11 3.39 -8.43
C LEU A 136 -70.87 2.56 -8.07
N GLN A 137 -70.74 2.24 -6.79
CA GLN A 137 -69.63 1.45 -6.27
C GLN A 137 -70.11 0.14 -5.64
N ARG A 138 -69.33 -0.93 -5.80
CA ARG A 138 -69.44 -2.13 -4.96
C ARG A 138 -68.23 -2.19 -4.05
N LYS A 139 -68.48 -2.36 -2.75
CA LYS A 139 -67.43 -2.67 -1.79
C LYS A 139 -66.85 -4.04 -2.16
N GLY A 140 -65.54 -4.10 -2.41
CA GLY A 140 -64.85 -5.36 -2.57
C GLY A 140 -65.01 -6.15 -1.26
N ASN A 141 -65.42 -7.42 -1.34
CA ASN A 141 -65.36 -8.29 -0.16
C ASN A 141 -63.87 -8.59 0.08
N SER A 142 -63.20 -7.76 0.87
CA SER A 142 -61.98 -8.18 1.55
C SER A 142 -62.39 -9.33 2.49
N LEU A 143 -62.23 -10.56 2.01
CA LEU A 143 -62.07 -11.70 2.91
C LEU A 143 -60.75 -11.45 3.63
N LYS A 144 -60.84 -11.06 4.90
CA LYS A 144 -59.69 -11.14 5.79
C LYS A 144 -59.48 -12.61 6.13
N GLU A 145 -58.44 -13.20 5.56
CA GLU A 145 -57.69 -14.31 6.14
C GLU A 145 -56.21 -13.92 6.21
#